data_AF-A0A433UNX6-F1
#
_entry.id   AF-A0A433UNX6-F1
#
_cell.length_a   1.000
_cell.length_b   1.000
_cell.length_c   1.000
_cell.angle_alpha   90.00
_cell.angle_beta   90.00
_cell.angle_gamma   90.00
#
_symmetry.space_group_name_H-M   'P 1'
#
loop_
_entity.id
_entity.type
_entity.pdbx_description
1 polymer ?
#
loop_
_entity_poly.entity_id
_entity_poly.type
_entity_poly.pdbx_seq_one_letter_code
_entity_poly.pdbx_strand_id
1 'polypeptide(L)'
;MTAGGLVLYATSRHYLPTNIAVLIVAAYFGANTVIGPTLANFYEYCQIPLFVFSMLWAFAKRKWSLFWLFVALTLGIREDTGITLFGFGLYLIYTRRHARVGIALCLVSFAYVSLITNQVMELFSNDNSRLYLKGIFGKFAPGNDSPSTLQILWGMITHPVEVFKSVFIPFDRRVRYMLNHWLPLLFVPVISPTAWITISPPLLVLLIQERKLALGVNIRYALTVMPGIYYGAIIWWSQNQNKFNASVQRWWIRCIVLSLIITVISSPNRAFYFLIPESFNPWVYTPLTRQWEHVGHVRTLMNNINPSSSVSTTTYLLPHLATRRKIVRLPHIQIQNDLKQIEYVEFILADVWRDLRYQKSFQDERTDLVNFASLVDRFINEYKYGIVDIQDDVILLQKQLISQPNVLNKWAKLRAELQE
;
A
#
# COMPACT_ATOMS: atom_id res chain seq x y z
N MET A 1 3.19 9.07 11.75
CA MET A 1 3.40 7.84 12.57
C MET A 1 3.76 8.15 14.03
N THR A 2 4.98 8.62 14.34
CA THR A 2 5.41 8.85 15.75
C THR A 2 4.48 9.76 16.55
N ALA A 3 4.07 10.89 15.97
CA ALA A 3 3.10 11.79 16.61
C ALA A 3 1.75 11.09 16.92
N GLY A 4 1.30 10.18 16.05
CA GLY A 4 0.13 9.35 16.30
C GLY A 4 0.30 8.45 17.53
N GLY A 5 1.47 7.84 17.71
CA GLY A 5 1.80 7.06 18.91
C GLY A 5 1.80 7.89 20.20
N LEU A 6 2.24 9.15 20.14
CA LEU A 6 2.18 10.08 21.29
C LEU A 6 0.74 10.43 21.65
N VAL A 7 -0.10 10.72 20.66
CA VAL A 7 -1.53 10.98 20.91
C VAL A 7 -2.24 9.71 21.40
N LEU A 8 -1.88 8.53 20.87
CA LEU A 8 -2.37 7.24 21.36
C LEU A 8 -2.04 7.03 22.84
N TYR A 9 -0.84 7.41 23.30
CA TYR A 9 -0.49 7.40 24.72
C TYR A 9 -1.44 8.28 25.54
N ALA A 10 -1.64 9.53 25.10
CA ALA A 10 -2.51 10.48 25.77
C ALA A 10 -3.97 9.99 25.83
N THR A 11 -4.47 9.40 24.75
CA THR A 11 -5.80 8.75 24.70
C THR A 11 -5.87 7.56 25.64
N SER A 12 -4.87 6.68 25.63
CA SER A 12 -4.82 5.50 26.50
C SER A 12 -4.81 5.89 27.98
N ARG A 13 -4.00 6.89 28.36
CA ARG A 13 -3.91 7.39 29.74
C ARG A 13 -5.20 7.98 30.28
N HIS A 14 -6.12 8.40 29.41
CA HIS A 14 -7.43 8.85 29.84
C HIS A 14 -8.28 7.71 30.43
N TYR A 15 -8.11 6.48 29.93
CA TYR A 15 -8.92 5.31 30.32
C TYR A 15 -8.16 4.30 31.18
N LEU A 16 -6.83 4.27 31.10
CA LEU A 16 -6.01 3.17 31.59
C LEU A 16 -4.86 3.68 32.47
N PRO A 17 -4.41 2.88 33.45
CA PRO A 17 -3.20 3.16 34.22
C PRO A 17 -1.95 3.19 33.31
N THR A 18 -0.89 3.81 33.82
CA THR A 18 0.33 4.10 33.06
C THR A 18 0.97 2.86 32.44
N ASN A 19 1.06 1.76 33.18
CA ASN A 19 1.65 0.50 32.73
C ASN A 19 0.94 -0.08 31.49
N ILE A 20 -0.39 -0.16 31.48
CA ILE A 20 -1.16 -0.66 30.34
C ILE A 20 -1.07 0.32 29.17
N ALA A 21 -1.17 1.63 29.43
CA ALA A 21 -1.05 2.64 28.38
C ALA A 21 0.31 2.60 27.67
N VAL A 22 1.40 2.39 28.42
CA VAL A 22 2.75 2.20 27.84
C VAL A 22 2.81 0.94 26.98
N LEU A 23 2.22 -0.18 27.42
CA LEU A 23 2.19 -1.42 26.61
C LEU A 23 1.40 -1.26 25.31
N ILE A 24 0.30 -0.50 25.31
CA ILE A 24 -0.47 -0.21 24.09
C ILE A 24 0.38 0.58 23.09
N VAL A 25 1.18 1.54 23.56
CA VAL A 25 2.05 2.35 22.69
C VAL A 25 3.28 1.56 22.25
N ALA A 26 3.84 0.73 23.13
CA ALA A 26 4.90 -0.21 22.76
C ALA A 26 4.41 -1.21 21.70
N ALA A 27 3.18 -1.70 21.82
CA ALA A 27 2.52 -2.53 20.82
C ALA A 27 2.37 -1.79 19.49
N TYR A 28 1.97 -0.50 19.52
CA TYR A 28 1.89 0.35 18.33
C TYR A 28 3.21 0.40 17.57
N PHE A 29 4.30 0.72 18.25
CA PHE A 29 5.61 0.78 17.60
C PHE A 29 6.21 -0.59 17.28
N GLY A 30 5.78 -1.66 17.96
CA GLY A 30 6.20 -3.03 17.70
C GLY A 30 5.36 -3.80 16.69
N ALA A 31 4.30 -3.18 16.15
CA ALA A 31 3.38 -3.82 15.21
C ALA A 31 3.92 -3.77 13.78
N ASN A 32 3.90 -4.92 13.10
CA ASN A 32 4.21 -4.99 11.67
C ASN A 32 3.31 -4.06 10.83
N THR A 33 2.04 -3.91 11.24
CA THR A 33 1.04 -3.05 10.57
C THR A 33 1.33 -1.55 10.69
N VAL A 34 2.32 -1.17 11.51
CA VAL A 34 2.80 0.20 11.70
C VAL A 34 4.19 0.34 11.08
N ILE A 35 5.11 -0.59 11.36
CA ILE A 35 6.48 -0.57 10.83
C ILE A 35 6.48 -0.77 9.31
N GLY A 36 5.77 -1.79 8.80
CA GLY A 36 5.76 -2.16 7.40
C GLY A 36 5.37 -1.00 6.48
N PRO A 37 4.20 -0.36 6.68
CA PRO A 37 3.81 0.82 5.90
C PRO A 37 4.74 2.02 6.08
N THR A 38 5.44 2.14 7.21
CA THR A 38 6.42 3.23 7.46
C THR A 38 7.71 3.02 6.68
N LEU A 39 8.14 1.78 6.49
CA LEU A 39 9.32 1.40 5.70
C LEU A 39 9.01 1.20 4.21
N ALA A 40 7.76 1.39 3.81
CA ALA A 40 7.31 1.31 2.42
C ALA A 40 7.56 2.65 1.70
N ASN A 41 6.67 2.98 0.74
CA ASN A 41 6.66 4.29 0.12
C ASN A 41 6.11 5.37 1.07
N PHE A 42 6.40 6.63 0.75
CA PHE A 42 5.75 7.77 1.40
C PHE A 42 4.26 7.79 1.03
N TYR A 43 3.43 7.20 1.88
CA TYR A 43 1.98 7.13 1.70
C TYR A 43 1.27 8.25 2.44
N GLU A 44 0.26 8.83 1.80
CA GLU A 44 -0.69 9.78 2.36
C GLU A 44 -1.37 9.27 3.65
N TYR A 45 -1.60 7.95 3.75
CA TYR A 45 -2.22 7.29 4.92
C TYR A 45 -1.39 7.41 6.20
N CYS A 46 -0.11 7.80 6.15
CA CYS A 46 0.74 7.97 7.34
C CYS A 46 0.20 9.01 8.34
N GLN A 47 -0.74 9.85 7.91
CA GLN A 47 -1.44 10.87 8.70
C GLN A 47 -2.64 10.32 9.48
N ILE A 48 -3.24 9.19 9.04
CA ILE A 48 -4.45 8.61 9.65
C ILE A 48 -4.28 8.35 11.15
N PRO A 49 -3.19 7.71 11.62
CA PRO A 49 -3.04 7.47 13.05
C PRO A 49 -3.06 8.77 13.86
N LEU A 50 -2.42 9.84 13.37
CA LEU A 50 -2.42 11.12 14.08
C LEU A 50 -3.82 11.71 14.15
N PHE A 51 -4.53 11.86 13.03
CA PHE A 51 -5.82 12.52 13.02
C PHE A 51 -6.91 11.69 13.70
N VAL A 52 -6.97 10.38 13.46
CA VAL A 52 -7.97 9.52 14.09
C VAL A 52 -7.73 9.37 15.60
N PHE A 53 -6.47 9.23 16.06
CA PHE A 53 -6.23 9.24 17.50
C PHE A 53 -6.49 10.59 18.15
N SER A 54 -6.24 11.69 17.45
CA SER A 54 -6.56 13.03 17.95
C SER A 54 -8.07 13.28 18.00
N MET A 55 -8.82 12.76 17.01
CA MET A 55 -10.28 12.72 17.02
C MET A 55 -10.79 11.94 18.25
N LEU A 56 -10.25 10.74 18.50
CA LEU A 56 -10.63 9.92 19.65
C LEU A 56 -10.26 10.56 20.99
N TRP A 57 -9.10 11.21 21.06
CA TRP A 57 -8.70 12.00 22.22
C TRP A 57 -9.65 13.17 22.48
N ALA A 58 -10.01 13.92 21.43
CA ALA A 58 -10.94 15.04 21.52
C ALA A 58 -12.34 14.57 21.93
N PHE A 59 -12.79 13.42 21.41
CA PHE A 59 -14.03 12.76 21.83
C PHE A 59 -13.99 12.41 23.32
N ALA A 60 -12.92 11.76 23.77
CA ALA A 60 -12.74 11.39 25.17
C ALA A 60 -12.78 12.62 26.11
N LYS A 61 -12.21 13.74 25.68
CA LYS A 61 -12.22 15.02 26.40
C LYS A 61 -13.47 15.88 26.15
N ARG A 62 -14.43 15.41 25.35
CA ARG A 62 -15.64 16.15 24.92
C ARG A 62 -15.35 17.50 24.26
N LYS A 63 -14.20 17.64 23.60
CA LYS A 63 -13.83 18.84 22.83
C LYS A 63 -14.37 18.72 21.40
N TRP A 64 -15.66 19.01 21.21
CA TRP A 64 -16.37 18.77 19.95
C TRP A 64 -15.83 19.54 18.75
N SER A 65 -15.34 20.77 18.93
CA SER A 65 -14.73 21.53 17.83
C SER A 65 -13.47 20.85 17.30
N LEU A 66 -12.61 20.36 18.21
CA LEU A 66 -11.41 19.59 17.83
C LEU A 66 -11.79 18.24 17.23
N PHE A 67 -12.82 17.59 17.74
CA PHE A 67 -13.34 16.34 17.16
C PHE A 67 -13.70 16.53 15.69
N TRP A 68 -14.52 17.52 15.36
CA TRP A 68 -14.93 17.79 13.98
C TRP A 68 -13.81 18.32 13.10
N LEU A 69 -12.86 19.08 13.66
CA LEU A 69 -11.63 19.46 12.97
C LEU A 69 -10.85 18.21 12.52
N PHE A 70 -10.61 17.26 13.42
CA PHE A 70 -9.86 16.05 13.07
C PHE A 70 -10.65 15.09 12.16
N VAL A 71 -11.99 15.11 12.22
CA VAL A 71 -12.85 14.47 11.20
C VAL A 71 -12.58 15.08 9.82
N ALA A 72 -12.64 16.40 9.70
CA ALA A 72 -12.40 17.09 8.44
C ALA A 72 -10.97 16.85 7.91
N LEU A 73 -9.96 16.93 8.77
CA LEU A 73 -8.57 16.62 8.42
C LEU A 73 -8.39 15.17 7.98
N THR A 74 -9.09 14.22 8.60
CA THR A 74 -9.05 12.80 8.19
C THR A 74 -9.65 12.63 6.79
N LEU A 75 -10.81 13.24 6.51
CA LEU A 75 -11.42 13.21 5.18
C LEU A 75 -10.50 13.80 4.11
N GLY A 76 -9.79 14.88 4.44
CA GLY A 76 -8.83 15.53 3.55
C GLY A 76 -7.57 14.72 3.20
N ILE A 77 -7.33 13.57 3.85
CA ILE A 77 -6.18 12.71 3.50
C ILE A 77 -6.37 12.06 2.13
N ARG A 78 -7.56 11.48 1.90
CA ARG A 78 -7.86 10.65 0.74
C ARG A 78 -9.36 10.38 0.60
N GLU A 79 -9.82 10.13 -0.62
CA GLU A 79 -11.23 9.91 -0.98
C GLU A 79 -11.94 8.79 -0.20
N ASP A 80 -11.22 7.75 0.24
CA ASP A 80 -11.78 6.55 0.87
C ASP A 80 -11.72 6.60 2.41
N THR A 81 -11.05 7.60 2.99
CA THR A 81 -10.86 7.71 4.46
C THR A 81 -12.17 7.85 5.23
N GLY A 82 -13.23 8.36 4.59
CA GLY A 82 -14.58 8.39 5.16
C GLY A 82 -15.08 7.01 5.60
N ILE A 83 -14.67 5.93 4.93
CA ILE A 83 -15.05 4.56 5.33
C ILE A 83 -14.53 4.22 6.74
N THR A 84 -13.33 4.70 7.09
CA THR A 84 -12.77 4.51 8.44
C THR A 84 -13.59 5.25 9.49
N LEU A 85 -13.95 6.50 9.21
CA LEU A 85 -14.76 7.33 10.10
C LEU A 85 -16.19 6.79 10.27
N PHE A 86 -16.75 6.20 9.22
CA PHE A 86 -18.06 5.54 9.27
C PHE A 86 -18.10 4.46 10.35
N GLY A 87 -17.04 3.65 10.48
CA GLY A 87 -16.93 2.63 11.53
C GLY A 87 -16.93 3.20 12.95
N PHE A 88 -16.25 4.33 13.17
CA PHE A 88 -16.35 5.05 14.44
C PHE A 88 -17.73 5.64 14.68
N GLY A 89 -18.42 6.10 13.63
CA GLY A 89 -19.82 6.52 13.71
C GLY A 89 -20.75 5.40 14.19
N LEU A 90 -20.61 4.19 13.62
CA LEU A 90 -21.35 3.00 14.06
C LEU A 90 -21.11 2.69 15.54
N TYR A 91 -19.85 2.78 15.99
CA TYR A 91 -19.52 2.58 17.40
C TYR A 91 -20.21 3.59 18.34
N LEU A 92 -20.26 4.88 17.96
CA LEU A 92 -20.93 5.92 18.74
C LEU A 92 -22.46 5.73 18.79
N ILE A 93 -23.04 5.18 17.73
CA ILE A 93 -24.46 4.77 17.70
C ILE A 93 -24.68 3.58 18.64
N TYR A 94 -23.83 2.56 18.54
CA TYR A 94 -23.92 1.34 19.34
C TYR A 94 -23.83 1.60 20.85
N THR A 95 -22.95 2.52 21.28
CA THR A 95 -22.82 2.90 22.69
C THR A 95 -24.02 3.70 23.23
N ARG A 96 -24.97 4.11 22.37
CA ARG A 96 -26.21 4.88 22.65
C ARG A 96 -26.03 6.27 23.26
N ARG A 97 -24.94 6.51 24.00
CA ARG A 97 -24.64 7.76 24.70
C ARG A 97 -24.45 8.96 23.76
N HIS A 98 -23.92 8.72 22.56
CA HIS A 98 -23.60 9.77 21.59
C HIS A 98 -24.15 9.46 20.20
N ALA A 99 -25.32 8.81 20.14
CA ALA A 99 -25.90 8.33 18.88
C ALA A 99 -26.12 9.43 17.84
N ARG A 100 -26.51 10.65 18.25
CA ARG A 100 -26.68 11.79 17.32
C ARG A 100 -25.38 12.17 16.62
N VAL A 101 -24.27 12.20 17.36
CA VAL A 101 -22.94 12.48 16.80
C VAL A 101 -22.50 11.32 15.90
N GLY A 102 -22.76 10.07 16.31
CA GLY A 102 -22.49 8.89 15.50
C GLY A 102 -23.24 8.90 14.16
N ILE A 103 -24.53 9.23 14.17
CA ILE A 103 -25.34 9.38 12.95
C ILE A 103 -24.77 10.49 12.06
N ALA A 104 -24.47 11.66 12.64
CA ALA A 104 -23.85 12.75 11.88
C ALA A 104 -22.52 12.33 11.24
N LEU A 105 -21.67 11.62 11.99
CA LEU A 105 -20.39 11.13 11.47
C LEU A 105 -20.59 10.11 10.35
N CYS A 106 -21.53 9.18 10.47
CA CYS A 106 -21.87 8.24 9.40
C CYS A 106 -22.39 8.95 8.15
N LEU A 107 -23.29 9.92 8.31
CA LEU A 107 -23.86 10.68 7.19
C LEU A 107 -22.78 11.50 6.46
N VAL A 108 -21.94 12.24 7.21
CA VAL A 108 -20.84 13.01 6.63
C VAL A 108 -19.85 12.11 5.91
N SER A 109 -19.50 10.97 6.52
CA SER A 109 -18.57 10.00 5.94
C SER A 109 -19.11 9.39 4.64
N PHE A 110 -20.37 8.97 4.64
CA PHE A 110 -21.03 8.39 3.47
C PHE A 110 -21.21 9.41 2.35
N ALA A 111 -21.69 10.61 2.69
CA ALA A 111 -21.86 11.70 1.74
C ALA A 111 -20.54 12.10 1.09
N TYR A 112 -19.46 12.20 1.88
CA TYR A 112 -18.13 12.53 1.37
C TYR A 112 -17.64 11.48 0.35
N VAL A 113 -17.62 10.19 0.74
CA VAL A 113 -17.13 9.12 -0.16
C VAL A 113 -17.97 9.07 -1.42
N SER A 114 -19.30 9.14 -1.32
CA SER A 114 -20.20 9.11 -2.47
C SER A 114 -20.03 10.33 -3.39
N LEU A 115 -19.90 11.53 -2.83
CA LEU A 115 -19.71 12.75 -3.61
C LEU A 115 -18.35 12.74 -4.33
N ILE A 116 -17.29 12.32 -3.63
CA ILE A 116 -15.95 12.30 -4.23
C ILE A 116 -15.87 11.27 -5.36
N THR A 117 -16.35 10.04 -5.14
CA THR A 117 -16.19 8.95 -6.12
C THR A 117 -17.10 9.11 -7.34
N ASN A 118 -18.32 9.62 -7.17
CA ASN A 118 -19.30 9.71 -8.26
C ASN A 118 -19.35 11.09 -8.94
N GLN A 119 -18.93 12.18 -8.28
CA GLN A 119 -19.00 13.53 -8.88
C GLN A 119 -17.61 14.13 -9.07
N VAL A 120 -16.81 14.22 -8.02
CA VAL A 120 -15.53 14.96 -8.09
C VAL A 120 -14.51 14.25 -8.97
N MET A 121 -14.38 12.92 -8.87
CA MET A 121 -13.45 12.16 -9.72
C MET A 121 -13.78 12.27 -11.22
N GLU A 122 -15.07 12.32 -11.57
CA GLU A 122 -15.52 12.46 -12.97
C GLU A 122 -15.12 13.80 -13.59
N LEU A 123 -15.07 14.87 -12.80
CA LEU A 123 -14.63 16.19 -13.26
C LEU A 123 -13.17 16.19 -13.76
N PHE A 124 -12.33 15.29 -13.25
CA PHE A 124 -10.92 15.19 -13.65
C PHE A 124 -10.69 14.17 -14.76
N SER A 125 -11.42 13.06 -14.77
CA SER A 125 -11.37 12.07 -15.86
C SER A 125 -12.57 11.14 -15.80
N ASN A 126 -13.28 11.05 -16.92
CA ASN A 126 -14.38 10.11 -17.13
C ASN A 126 -13.95 8.67 -16.93
N ASP A 127 -12.70 8.32 -17.22
CA ASP A 127 -12.21 6.94 -17.07
C ASP A 127 -11.82 6.62 -15.62
N ASN A 128 -11.44 7.63 -14.82
CA ASN A 128 -10.84 7.38 -13.51
C ASN A 128 -11.87 6.88 -12.49
N SER A 129 -13.07 7.47 -12.42
CA SER A 129 -14.15 6.95 -11.55
C SER A 129 -14.63 5.57 -12.02
N ARG A 130 -14.84 5.42 -13.33
CA ARG A 130 -15.35 4.21 -13.99
C ARG A 130 -14.42 3.02 -13.77
N LEU A 131 -13.13 3.19 -14.08
CA LEU A 131 -12.12 2.14 -13.92
C LEU A 131 -11.78 1.89 -12.45
N TYR A 132 -11.86 2.91 -11.58
CA TYR A 132 -11.57 2.74 -10.17
C TYR A 132 -12.58 1.80 -9.49
N LEU A 133 -13.87 2.11 -9.58
CA LEU A 133 -14.92 1.31 -8.93
C LEU A 133 -15.08 -0.06 -9.59
N LYS A 134 -15.10 -0.11 -10.94
CA LYS A 134 -15.16 -1.36 -11.69
C LYS A 134 -13.96 -2.27 -11.43
N GLY A 135 -12.74 -1.71 -11.45
CA GLY A 135 -11.51 -2.49 -11.26
C GLY A 135 -11.29 -2.98 -9.83
N ILE A 136 -12.07 -2.50 -8.87
CA ILE A 136 -11.96 -2.89 -7.45
C ILE A 136 -13.12 -3.78 -7.01
N PHE A 137 -14.35 -3.48 -7.47
CA PHE A 137 -15.59 -4.09 -7.01
C PHE A 137 -16.50 -4.61 -8.14
N GLY A 138 -15.99 -4.73 -9.38
CA GLY A 138 -16.78 -5.06 -10.56
C GLY A 138 -17.62 -6.33 -10.45
N LYS A 139 -17.16 -7.34 -9.70
CA LYS A 139 -17.95 -8.56 -9.42
C LYS A 139 -19.31 -8.33 -8.77
N PHE A 140 -19.52 -7.19 -8.10
CA PHE A 140 -20.81 -6.85 -7.48
C PHE A 140 -21.75 -6.09 -8.43
N ALA A 141 -21.28 -5.69 -9.60
CA ALA A 141 -22.09 -5.02 -10.63
C ALA A 141 -21.78 -5.63 -12.01
N PRO A 142 -22.08 -6.93 -12.22
CA PRO A 142 -21.74 -7.62 -13.46
C PRO A 142 -22.44 -6.97 -14.65
N GLY A 143 -21.71 -6.81 -15.75
CA GLY A 143 -22.22 -6.20 -16.99
C GLY A 143 -22.35 -4.67 -16.94
N ASN A 144 -21.98 -4.02 -15.83
CA ASN A 144 -21.95 -2.56 -15.76
C ASN A 144 -20.51 -2.05 -15.90
N ASP A 145 -20.26 -1.28 -16.96
CA ASP A 145 -18.94 -0.71 -17.23
C ASP A 145 -18.61 0.50 -16.37
N SER A 146 -19.58 1.05 -15.63
CA SER A 146 -19.44 2.26 -14.82
C SER A 146 -20.35 2.19 -13.58
N PRO A 147 -20.10 1.25 -12.67
CA PRO A 147 -20.98 1.05 -11.53
C PRO A 147 -20.86 2.19 -10.52
N SER A 148 -22.00 2.72 -10.08
CA SER A 148 -22.04 3.73 -9.02
C SER A 148 -21.84 3.10 -7.64
N THR A 149 -21.48 3.92 -6.64
CA THR A 149 -21.31 3.44 -5.26
C THR A 149 -22.57 2.74 -4.73
N LEU A 150 -23.77 3.27 -5.03
CA LEU A 150 -25.04 2.66 -4.62
C LEU A 150 -25.31 1.32 -5.31
N GLN A 151 -24.97 1.21 -6.60
CA GLN A 151 -25.13 -0.04 -7.34
C GLN A 151 -24.21 -1.13 -6.80
N ILE A 152 -22.98 -0.79 -6.40
CA ILE A 152 -22.07 -1.74 -5.77
C ILE A 152 -22.61 -2.21 -4.42
N LEU A 153 -23.11 -1.29 -3.59
CA LEU A 153 -23.72 -1.65 -2.29
C LEU A 153 -24.95 -2.55 -2.49
N TRP A 154 -25.81 -2.24 -3.46
CA TRP A 154 -26.92 -3.10 -3.85
C TRP A 154 -26.45 -4.46 -4.37
N GLY A 155 -25.36 -4.45 -5.13
CA GLY A 155 -24.64 -5.63 -5.60
C GLY A 155 -24.18 -6.55 -4.48
N MET A 156 -23.60 -6.00 -3.41
CA MET A 156 -23.18 -6.77 -2.24
C MET A 156 -24.37 -7.49 -1.56
N ILE A 157 -25.54 -6.85 -1.53
CA ILE A 157 -26.76 -7.42 -0.95
C ILE A 157 -27.33 -8.51 -1.86
N THR A 158 -27.34 -8.28 -3.17
CA THR A 158 -27.90 -9.20 -4.18
C THR A 158 -26.97 -10.38 -4.51
N HIS A 159 -25.67 -10.26 -4.27
CA HIS A 159 -24.66 -11.31 -4.52
C HIS A 159 -23.95 -11.76 -3.22
N PRO A 160 -24.67 -12.30 -2.23
CA PRO A 160 -24.11 -12.63 -0.92
C PRO A 160 -23.04 -13.73 -0.97
N VAL A 161 -23.13 -14.65 -1.94
CA VAL A 161 -22.13 -15.70 -2.17
C VAL A 161 -20.78 -15.10 -2.56
N GLU A 162 -20.78 -14.06 -3.41
CA GLU A 162 -19.54 -13.38 -3.80
C GLU A 162 -18.96 -12.57 -2.66
N VAL A 163 -19.80 -11.96 -1.81
CA VAL A 163 -19.33 -11.34 -0.55
C VAL A 163 -18.67 -12.41 0.33
N PHE A 164 -19.32 -13.56 0.52
CA PHE A 164 -18.78 -14.64 1.36
C PHE A 164 -17.43 -15.16 0.85
N LYS A 165 -17.34 -15.52 -0.44
CA LYS A 165 -16.06 -15.91 -1.07
C LYS A 165 -15.01 -14.83 -0.88
N SER A 166 -15.40 -13.58 -1.11
CA SER A 166 -14.51 -12.43 -0.94
C SER A 166 -14.27 -12.05 0.51
N VAL A 167 -14.89 -12.67 1.50
CA VAL A 167 -14.58 -12.44 2.92
C VAL A 167 -13.68 -13.55 3.46
N PHE A 168 -13.74 -14.76 2.89
CA PHE A 168 -13.05 -15.94 3.42
C PHE A 168 -11.97 -16.54 2.51
N ILE A 169 -11.92 -16.24 1.21
CA ILE A 169 -11.00 -16.88 0.26
C ILE A 169 -10.04 -15.83 -0.37
N PRO A 170 -8.71 -16.05 -0.38
CA PRO A 170 -7.97 -17.14 0.25
C PRO A 170 -7.87 -16.94 1.78
N PHE A 171 -8.14 -18.01 2.53
CA PHE A 171 -8.33 -17.97 3.99
C PHE A 171 -7.04 -17.65 4.76
N ASP A 172 -5.94 -18.29 4.37
CA ASP A 172 -4.62 -18.14 4.96
C ASP A 172 -4.16 -16.67 4.99
N ARG A 173 -4.39 -15.96 3.89
CA ARG A 173 -4.00 -14.56 3.77
C ARG A 173 -4.78 -13.64 4.70
N ARG A 174 -6.09 -13.88 4.82
CA ARG A 174 -6.99 -13.07 5.64
C ARG A 174 -6.72 -13.27 7.12
N VAL A 175 -6.49 -14.52 7.51
CA VAL A 175 -6.04 -14.87 8.86
C VAL A 175 -4.71 -14.22 9.15
N ARG A 176 -3.71 -14.35 8.27
CA ARG A 176 -2.38 -13.73 8.45
C ARG A 176 -2.49 -12.20 8.59
N TYR A 177 -3.33 -11.55 7.79
CA TYR A 177 -3.57 -10.11 7.89
C TYR A 177 -4.11 -9.72 9.28
N MET A 178 -5.09 -10.47 9.81
CA MET A 178 -5.63 -10.25 11.15
C MET A 178 -4.63 -10.55 12.27
N LEU A 179 -3.89 -11.66 12.19
CA LEU A 179 -2.87 -12.04 13.17
C LEU A 179 -1.80 -10.95 13.34
N ASN A 180 -1.38 -10.29 12.25
CA ASN A 180 -0.41 -9.19 12.32
C ASN A 180 -0.93 -7.97 13.10
N HIS A 181 -2.24 -7.71 13.09
CA HIS A 181 -2.84 -6.65 13.90
C HIS A 181 -3.05 -7.07 15.36
N TRP A 182 -3.39 -8.34 15.60
CA TRP A 182 -3.78 -8.83 16.91
C TRP A 182 -2.61 -9.21 17.81
N LEU A 183 -1.56 -9.80 17.23
CA LEU A 183 -0.39 -10.26 17.95
C LEU A 183 0.23 -9.19 18.87
N PRO A 184 0.59 -7.98 18.41
CA PRO A 184 1.21 -6.97 19.28
C PRO A 184 0.29 -6.52 20.43
N LEU A 185 -1.02 -6.75 20.34
CA LEU A 185 -2.02 -6.39 21.35
C LEU A 185 -2.50 -7.59 22.19
N LEU A 186 -1.69 -8.66 22.30
CA LEU A 186 -2.02 -9.87 23.06
C LEU A 186 -3.37 -10.48 22.63
N PHE A 187 -3.72 -10.38 21.34
CA PHE A 187 -4.98 -10.87 20.78
C PHE A 187 -6.27 -10.28 21.41
N VAL A 188 -6.17 -9.24 22.23
CA VAL A 188 -7.32 -8.55 22.83
C VAL A 188 -8.34 -8.08 21.79
N PRO A 189 -7.94 -7.54 20.61
CA PRO A 189 -8.93 -7.12 19.61
C PRO A 189 -9.85 -8.23 19.10
N VAL A 190 -9.45 -9.51 19.19
CA VAL A 190 -10.29 -10.66 18.80
C VAL A 190 -11.58 -10.70 19.60
N ILE A 191 -11.49 -10.38 20.89
CA ILE A 191 -12.60 -10.45 21.85
C ILE A 191 -13.19 -9.06 22.18
N SER A 192 -12.76 -8.00 21.50
CA SER A 192 -13.25 -6.64 21.72
C SER A 192 -14.36 -6.30 20.73
N PRO A 193 -15.63 -6.19 21.17
CA PRO A 193 -16.72 -5.76 20.28
C PRO A 193 -16.49 -4.37 19.70
N THR A 194 -15.83 -3.49 20.47
CA THR A 194 -15.49 -2.14 20.02
C THR A 194 -14.50 -2.17 18.85
N ALA A 195 -13.52 -3.07 18.88
CA ALA A 195 -12.60 -3.25 17.75
C ALA A 195 -13.38 -3.68 16.51
N TRP A 196 -14.20 -4.72 16.61
CA TRP A 196 -14.97 -5.24 15.46
C TRP A 196 -15.93 -4.22 14.86
N ILE A 197 -16.67 -3.45 15.67
CA ILE A 197 -17.60 -2.43 15.17
C ILE A 197 -16.86 -1.31 14.45
N THR A 198 -15.76 -0.82 15.04
CA THR A 198 -15.00 0.31 14.45
C THR A 198 -14.28 -0.08 13.16
N ILE A 199 -13.78 -1.32 13.07
CA ILE A 199 -13.07 -1.76 11.88
C ILE A 199 -13.94 -2.38 10.82
N SER A 200 -15.21 -2.72 11.10
CA SER A 200 -16.01 -3.50 10.15
C SER A 200 -16.14 -2.83 8.77
N PRO A 201 -16.36 -1.50 8.62
CA PRO A 201 -16.44 -0.92 7.28
C PRO A 201 -15.10 -0.93 6.52
N PRO A 202 -13.97 -0.41 7.06
CA PRO A 202 -12.71 -0.45 6.31
C PRO A 202 -12.21 -1.89 6.13
N LEU A 203 -12.43 -2.78 7.09
CA LEU A 203 -12.06 -4.19 6.96
C LEU A 203 -12.86 -4.88 5.86
N LEU A 204 -14.18 -4.68 5.79
CA LEU A 204 -15.02 -5.25 4.74
C LEU A 204 -14.52 -4.83 3.36
N VAL A 205 -14.24 -3.54 3.16
CA VAL A 205 -13.73 -3.00 1.90
C VAL A 205 -12.40 -3.66 1.50
N LEU A 206 -11.47 -3.83 2.44
CA LEU A 206 -10.19 -4.50 2.18
C LEU A 206 -10.34 -5.99 1.86
N LEU A 207 -11.31 -6.66 2.50
CA LEU A 207 -11.55 -8.09 2.27
C LEU A 207 -12.18 -8.31 0.89
N ILE A 208 -13.15 -7.48 0.50
CA ILE A 208 -13.91 -7.70 -0.74
C ILE A 208 -13.20 -7.20 -2.01
N GLN A 209 -12.21 -6.32 -1.88
CA GLN A 209 -11.48 -5.76 -3.02
C GLN A 209 -10.72 -6.86 -3.80
N GLU A 210 -10.77 -6.80 -5.14
CA GLU A 210 -10.10 -7.78 -6.02
C GLU A 210 -8.58 -7.62 -6.10
N ARG A 211 -8.04 -6.49 -5.61
CA ARG A 211 -6.61 -6.22 -5.70
C ARG A 211 -5.81 -7.13 -4.77
N LYS A 212 -4.86 -7.87 -5.35
CA LYS A 212 -3.87 -8.66 -4.62
C LYS A 212 -3.03 -7.86 -3.61
N LEU A 213 -3.06 -6.53 -3.56
CA LEU A 213 -2.31 -5.76 -2.56
C LEU A 213 -3.17 -5.27 -1.39
N ALA A 214 -4.50 -5.38 -1.46
CA ALA A 214 -5.42 -4.82 -0.45
C ALA A 214 -5.14 -5.33 0.98
N LEU A 215 -4.84 -6.63 1.12
CA LEU A 215 -4.48 -7.27 2.39
C LEU A 215 -2.97 -7.30 2.64
N GLY A 216 -2.20 -6.41 2.02
CA GLY A 216 -0.77 -6.25 2.29
C GLY A 216 -0.55 -5.52 3.61
N VAL A 217 -0.07 -6.23 4.63
CA VAL A 217 0.24 -5.65 5.95
C VAL A 217 1.35 -4.59 5.86
N ASN A 218 2.26 -4.76 4.91
CA ASN A 218 3.44 -3.92 4.73
C ASN A 218 3.17 -2.65 3.93
N ILE A 219 1.91 -2.37 3.56
CA ILE A 219 1.54 -1.22 2.74
C ILE A 219 0.38 -0.44 3.37
N ARG A 220 0.09 0.73 2.79
CA ARG A 220 -0.79 1.78 3.33
C ARG A 220 -2.14 1.33 3.91
N TYR A 221 -2.75 0.29 3.35
CA TYR A 221 -4.11 -0.14 3.70
C TYR A 221 -4.26 -0.63 5.13
N ALA A 222 -3.20 -1.17 5.75
CA ALA A 222 -3.26 -1.59 7.15
C ALA A 222 -3.59 -0.42 8.10
N LEU A 223 -3.26 0.82 7.71
CA LEU A 223 -3.42 2.02 8.54
C LEU A 223 -4.89 2.48 8.68
N THR A 224 -5.81 2.02 7.84
CA THR A 224 -7.25 2.38 7.95
C THR A 224 -7.93 1.63 9.09
N VAL A 225 -7.59 0.36 9.25
CA VAL A 225 -8.15 -0.54 10.27
C VAL A 225 -7.48 -0.30 11.63
N MET A 226 -6.18 0.01 11.60
CA MET A 226 -5.31 0.06 12.76
C MET A 226 -5.83 0.95 13.93
N PRO A 227 -6.31 2.20 13.72
CA PRO A 227 -6.81 3.01 14.84
C PRO A 227 -7.99 2.37 15.60
N GLY A 228 -8.91 1.71 14.89
CA GLY A 228 -10.07 1.04 15.50
C GLY A 228 -9.65 -0.17 16.35
N ILE A 229 -8.67 -0.94 15.89
CA ILE A 229 -8.10 -2.06 16.64
C ILE A 229 -7.49 -1.60 17.97
N TYR A 230 -6.68 -0.54 17.95
CA TYR A 230 -6.04 -0.02 19.15
C TYR A 230 -7.04 0.62 20.10
N TYR A 231 -8.00 1.39 19.58
CA TYR A 231 -9.06 1.95 20.40
C TYR A 231 -9.93 0.87 21.04
N GLY A 232 -10.27 -0.19 20.29
CA GLY A 232 -10.98 -1.35 20.84
C GLY A 232 -10.22 -2.08 21.93
N ALA A 233 -8.88 -2.18 21.83
CA ALA A 233 -8.05 -2.72 22.89
C ALA A 233 -8.03 -1.82 24.14
N ILE A 234 -7.96 -0.49 23.97
CA ILE A 234 -8.05 0.48 25.08
C ILE A 234 -9.36 0.30 25.84
N ILE A 235 -10.49 0.27 25.14
CA ILE A 235 -11.81 0.14 25.76
C ILE A 235 -11.96 -1.21 26.46
N TRP A 236 -11.50 -2.31 25.85
CA TRP A 236 -11.55 -3.62 26.49
C TRP A 236 -10.74 -3.67 27.79
N TRP A 237 -9.49 -3.17 27.77
CA TRP A 237 -8.67 -3.11 28.97
C TRP A 237 -9.26 -2.19 30.04
N SER A 238 -9.94 -1.11 29.64
CA SER A 238 -10.55 -0.17 30.60
C SER A 238 -11.60 -0.84 31.49
N GLN A 239 -12.28 -1.86 30.94
CA GLN A 239 -13.31 -2.66 31.61
C GLN A 239 -12.75 -3.90 32.33
N ASN A 240 -11.50 -4.30 32.03
CA ASN A 240 -10.90 -5.56 32.47
C ASN A 240 -9.55 -5.35 33.18
N GLN A 241 -9.36 -4.19 33.81
CA GLN A 241 -8.08 -3.81 34.44
C GLN A 241 -7.66 -4.78 35.55
N ASN A 242 -8.63 -5.35 36.27
CA ASN A 242 -8.42 -6.35 37.31
C ASN A 242 -7.77 -7.65 36.80
N LYS A 243 -7.88 -7.97 35.51
CA LYS A 243 -7.23 -9.12 34.89
C LYS A 243 -5.75 -8.87 34.58
N PHE A 244 -5.30 -7.62 34.66
CA PHE A 244 -3.92 -7.26 34.37
C PHE A 244 -3.01 -7.60 35.55
N ASN A 245 -2.02 -8.45 35.32
CA ASN A 245 -1.03 -8.85 36.31
C ASN A 245 0.36 -8.98 35.66
N ALA A 246 1.38 -9.26 36.48
CA ALA A 246 2.77 -9.40 36.01
C ALA A 246 2.94 -10.50 34.95
N SER A 247 2.15 -11.58 34.99
CA SER A 247 2.21 -12.65 33.99
C SER A 247 1.68 -12.18 32.63
N VAL A 248 0.51 -11.53 32.63
CA VAL A 248 -0.10 -10.92 31.43
C VAL A 248 0.85 -9.90 30.82
N GLN A 249 1.46 -9.03 31.62
CA GLN A 249 2.46 -8.07 31.15
C GLN A 249 3.63 -8.76 30.45
N ARG A 250 4.20 -9.83 31.04
CA ARG A 250 5.31 -10.58 30.42
C ARG A 250 4.89 -11.22 29.10
N TRP A 251 3.71 -11.83 29.04
CA TRP A 251 3.18 -12.40 27.79
C TRP A 251 2.95 -11.35 26.72
N TRP A 252 2.41 -10.19 27.08
CA TRP A 252 2.22 -9.08 26.15
C TRP A 252 3.57 -8.60 25.58
N ILE A 253 4.58 -8.40 26.44
CA ILE A 253 5.93 -8.04 26.00
C ILE A 253 6.49 -9.09 25.03
N ARG A 254 6.33 -10.39 25.31
CA ARG A 254 6.73 -11.47 24.40
C ARG A 254 6.03 -11.38 23.05
N CYS A 255 4.73 -11.07 23.02
CA CYS A 255 4.00 -10.88 21.76
C CYS A 255 4.49 -9.67 20.96
N ILE A 256 4.83 -8.57 21.63
CA ILE A 256 5.42 -7.37 21.00
C ILE A 256 6.80 -7.71 20.41
N VAL A 257 7.66 -8.39 21.18
CA VAL A 257 8.98 -8.82 20.74
C VAL A 257 8.87 -9.80 19.56
N LEU A 258 7.95 -10.76 19.63
CA LEU A 258 7.71 -11.69 18.53
C LEU A 258 7.22 -10.97 17.27
N SER A 259 6.32 -9.99 17.41
CA SER A 259 5.88 -9.14 16.30
C SER A 259 7.04 -8.38 15.66
N LEU A 260 7.96 -7.82 16.47
CA LEU A 260 9.18 -7.17 15.99
C LEU A 260 10.10 -8.15 15.24
N ILE A 261 10.36 -9.33 15.82
CA ILE A 261 11.20 -10.36 15.18
C ILE A 261 10.61 -10.79 13.84
N ILE A 262 9.32 -11.08 13.79
CA ILE A 262 8.62 -11.43 12.55
C ILE A 262 8.73 -10.29 11.54
N THR A 263 8.56 -9.04 11.98
CA THR A 263 8.70 -7.87 11.11
C THR A 263 10.10 -7.80 10.52
N VAL A 264 11.15 -7.85 11.34
CA VAL A 264 12.54 -7.81 10.87
C VAL A 264 12.83 -8.94 9.89
N ILE A 265 12.49 -10.19 10.25
CA ILE A 265 12.73 -11.37 9.39
C ILE A 265 11.95 -11.26 8.07
N SER A 266 10.71 -10.77 8.10
CA SER A 266 9.89 -10.62 6.90
C SER A 266 10.38 -9.51 5.95
N SER A 267 11.30 -8.67 6.40
CA SER A 267 11.83 -7.49 5.69
C SER A 267 10.80 -6.75 4.84
N PRO A 268 9.83 -6.04 5.47
CA PRO A 268 8.80 -5.30 4.75
C PRO A 268 9.39 -4.45 3.64
N ASN A 269 8.90 -4.65 2.42
CA ASN A 269 9.35 -3.93 1.23
C ASN A 269 10.88 -4.04 0.98
N ARG A 270 11.51 -5.12 1.47
CA ARG A 270 12.96 -5.36 1.39
C ARG A 270 13.80 -4.25 2.06
N ALA A 271 13.21 -3.47 2.97
CA ALA A 271 13.88 -2.33 3.61
C ALA A 271 15.12 -2.72 4.44
N PHE A 272 15.20 -3.96 4.92
CA PHE A 272 16.33 -4.48 5.70
C PHE A 272 17.32 -5.30 4.88
N TYR A 273 17.37 -5.12 3.54
CA TYR A 273 18.30 -5.82 2.63
C TYR A 273 19.78 -5.73 3.06
N PHE A 274 20.14 -4.68 3.80
CA PHE A 274 21.50 -4.45 4.27
C PHE A 274 21.87 -5.28 5.51
N LEU A 275 20.87 -5.74 6.29
CA LEU A 275 21.04 -6.53 7.51
C LEU A 275 20.84 -8.03 7.30
N ILE A 276 19.88 -8.39 6.45
CA ILE A 276 19.51 -9.77 6.19
C ILE A 276 19.42 -10.01 4.67
N PRO A 277 19.77 -11.22 4.20
CA PRO A 277 19.59 -11.54 2.80
C PRO A 277 18.11 -11.48 2.43
N GLU A 278 17.83 -11.10 1.19
CA GLU A 278 16.46 -10.99 0.68
C GLU A 278 15.84 -12.36 0.38
N SER A 279 16.67 -13.38 0.24
CA SER A 279 16.27 -14.79 0.16
C SER A 279 17.35 -15.65 0.81
N PHE A 280 16.94 -16.72 1.50
CA PHE A 280 17.85 -17.69 2.11
C PHE A 280 18.09 -18.92 1.22
N ASN A 281 17.22 -19.16 0.24
CA ASN A 281 17.36 -20.26 -0.71
C ASN A 281 16.80 -19.86 -2.10
N PRO A 282 17.66 -19.46 -3.05
CA PRO A 282 19.10 -19.20 -2.91
C PRO A 282 19.43 -17.99 -2.03
N TRP A 283 20.65 -17.93 -1.48
CA TRP A 283 21.12 -16.75 -0.73
C TRP A 283 21.29 -15.55 -1.67
N VAL A 284 20.44 -14.52 -1.54
CA VAL A 284 20.54 -13.29 -2.32
C VAL A 284 20.87 -12.12 -1.40
N TYR A 285 22.11 -11.65 -1.48
CA TYR A 285 22.60 -10.48 -0.74
C TYR A 285 23.47 -9.61 -1.66
N THR A 286 23.19 -8.31 -1.65
CA THR A 286 23.94 -7.36 -2.48
C THR A 286 24.48 -6.22 -1.63
N PRO A 287 25.82 -6.09 -1.48
CA PRO A 287 26.42 -5.06 -0.63
C PRO A 287 26.18 -3.65 -1.19
N LEU A 288 26.13 -2.66 -0.28
CA LEU A 288 25.92 -1.25 -0.62
C LEU A 288 26.94 -0.70 -1.62
N THR A 289 28.20 -1.11 -1.51
CA THR A 289 29.27 -0.70 -2.43
C THR A 289 28.98 -1.10 -3.87
N ARG A 290 28.46 -2.32 -4.08
CA ARG A 290 28.12 -2.82 -5.41
C ARG A 290 26.89 -2.14 -6.00
N GLN A 291 25.90 -1.81 -5.18
CA GLN A 291 24.75 -0.99 -5.59
C GLN A 291 25.19 0.43 -6.00
N TRP A 292 26.13 1.00 -5.25
CA TRP A 292 26.66 2.33 -5.55
C TRP A 292 27.43 2.38 -6.87
N GLU A 293 28.23 1.34 -7.14
CA GLU A 293 28.91 1.16 -8.43
C GLU A 293 27.91 1.07 -9.59
N HIS A 294 26.84 0.26 -9.42
CA HIS A 294 25.77 0.12 -10.40
C HIS A 294 25.10 1.47 -10.75
N VAL A 295 24.84 2.31 -9.74
CA VAL A 295 24.28 3.66 -9.95
C VAL A 295 25.19 4.53 -10.85
N GLY A 296 26.50 4.32 -10.82
CA GLY A 296 27.45 4.98 -11.74
C GLY A 296 27.17 4.66 -13.22
N HIS A 297 26.91 3.39 -13.52
CA HIS A 297 26.55 2.92 -14.87
C HIS A 297 25.19 3.48 -15.31
N VAL A 298 24.19 3.43 -14.44
CA VAL A 298 22.85 4.02 -14.68
C VAL A 298 22.97 5.50 -15.05
N ARG A 299 23.71 6.30 -14.25
CA ARG A 299 23.89 7.74 -14.48
C ARG A 299 24.61 8.03 -15.80
N THR A 300 25.60 7.20 -16.15
CA THR A 300 26.34 7.33 -17.42
C THR A 300 25.39 7.22 -18.61
N LEU A 301 24.51 6.20 -18.62
CA LEU A 301 23.52 6.05 -19.69
C LEU A 301 22.44 7.14 -19.65
N MET A 302 21.98 7.54 -18.46
CA MET A 302 20.99 8.61 -18.31
C MET A 302 21.49 9.95 -18.88
N ASN A 303 22.78 10.26 -18.75
CA ASN A 303 23.37 11.50 -19.28
C ASN A 303 23.33 11.59 -20.81
N ASN A 304 23.18 10.46 -21.51
CA ASN A 304 23.02 10.43 -22.97
C ASN A 304 21.59 10.81 -23.41
N ILE A 305 20.63 10.88 -22.48
CA ILE A 305 19.23 11.20 -22.78
C ILE A 305 19.01 12.70 -22.57
N ASN A 306 18.65 13.41 -23.65
CA ASN A 306 18.32 14.83 -23.56
C ASN A 306 17.18 15.08 -22.52
N PRO A 307 17.28 16.11 -21.66
CA PRO A 307 16.22 16.46 -20.71
C PRO A 307 14.83 16.67 -21.31
N SER A 308 14.70 17.08 -22.57
CA SER A 308 13.40 17.29 -23.23
C SER A 308 12.82 16.05 -23.92
N SER A 309 13.61 14.99 -24.10
CA SER A 309 13.20 13.80 -24.85
C SER A 309 12.20 12.97 -24.07
N SER A 310 11.31 12.31 -24.81
CA SER A 310 10.34 11.36 -24.26
C SER A 310 11.00 10.03 -23.88
N VAL A 311 10.63 9.47 -22.72
CA VAL A 311 11.28 8.26 -22.17
C VAL A 311 10.28 7.22 -21.68
N SER A 312 10.54 5.95 -21.98
CA SER A 312 9.98 4.80 -21.24
C SER A 312 11.04 4.20 -20.33
N THR A 313 10.71 3.91 -19.07
CA THR A 313 11.72 3.39 -18.12
C THR A 313 11.15 2.47 -17.05
N THR A 314 12.03 1.71 -16.37
CA THR A 314 11.66 0.80 -15.28
C THR A 314 11.28 1.56 -14.00
N THR A 315 10.56 0.88 -13.10
CA THR A 315 9.90 1.49 -11.94
C THR A 315 10.84 2.32 -11.06
N TYR A 316 12.07 1.86 -10.82
CA TYR A 316 13.02 2.53 -9.92
C TYR A 316 13.74 3.72 -10.57
N LEU A 317 13.87 3.73 -11.89
CA LEU A 317 14.47 4.84 -12.63
C LEU A 317 13.46 5.96 -12.94
N LEU A 318 12.16 5.64 -12.96
CA LEU A 318 11.08 6.57 -13.29
C LEU A 318 11.14 7.89 -12.50
N PRO A 319 11.29 7.92 -11.15
CA PRO A 319 11.33 9.18 -10.39
C PRO A 319 12.50 10.09 -10.78
N HIS A 320 13.64 9.51 -11.18
CA HIS A 320 14.82 10.26 -11.60
C HIS A 320 14.64 10.95 -12.96
N LEU A 321 13.68 10.49 -13.76
CA LEU A 321 13.38 11.02 -15.09
C LEU A 321 12.04 11.77 -15.14
N ALA A 322 11.30 11.80 -14.03
CA ALA A 322 9.91 12.27 -13.93
C ALA A 322 9.70 13.78 -14.14
N THR A 323 10.76 14.58 -14.25
CA THR A 323 10.67 16.00 -14.63
C THR A 323 10.28 16.22 -16.09
N ARG A 324 10.31 15.15 -16.91
CA ARG A 324 9.93 15.18 -18.32
C ARG A 324 8.42 15.26 -18.51
N ARG A 325 7.97 16.06 -19.49
CA ARG A 325 6.56 16.14 -19.89
C ARG A 325 6.01 14.81 -20.43
N LYS A 326 6.84 14.06 -21.15
CA LYS A 326 6.47 12.79 -21.80
C LYS A 326 7.28 11.65 -21.19
N ILE A 327 6.71 10.96 -20.21
CA ILE A 327 7.34 9.81 -19.57
C ILE A 327 6.31 8.72 -19.30
N VAL A 328 6.67 7.47 -19.57
CA VAL A 328 5.84 6.29 -19.29
C VAL A 328 6.65 5.21 -18.61
N ARG A 329 5.95 4.37 -17.85
CA ARG A 329 6.56 3.20 -17.23
C ARG A 329 6.54 2.04 -18.22
N LEU A 330 7.70 1.41 -18.40
CA LEU A 330 7.86 0.18 -19.18
C LEU A 330 6.91 -0.92 -18.61
N PRO A 331 6.27 -1.78 -19.44
CA PRO A 331 6.49 -2.01 -20.87
C PRO A 331 5.78 -1.03 -21.82
N HIS A 332 5.10 -0.01 -21.33
CA HIS A 332 4.44 0.96 -22.20
C HIS A 332 5.48 1.87 -22.87
N ILE A 333 5.38 2.02 -24.19
CA ILE A 333 6.30 2.82 -25.03
C ILE A 333 5.56 3.86 -25.88
N GLN A 334 4.26 4.02 -25.63
CA GLN A 334 3.37 4.93 -26.34
C GLN A 334 2.76 5.92 -25.36
N ILE A 335 2.61 7.16 -25.82
CA ILE A 335 1.97 8.25 -25.09
C ILE A 335 0.90 8.84 -25.99
N GLN A 336 -0.28 9.07 -25.43
CA GLN A 336 -1.28 9.90 -26.07
C GLN A 336 -1.00 11.37 -25.72
N ASN A 337 -0.75 12.19 -26.74
CA ASN A 337 -0.50 13.62 -26.54
C ASN A 337 -1.81 14.41 -26.31
N ASP A 338 -1.70 15.71 -26.04
CA ASP A 338 -2.85 16.58 -25.79
C ASP A 338 -3.81 16.69 -27.00
N LEU A 339 -3.31 16.37 -28.20
CA LEU A 339 -4.08 16.29 -29.45
C LEU A 339 -4.71 14.90 -29.68
N LYS A 340 -4.69 14.03 -28.67
CA LYS A 340 -5.16 12.63 -28.71
C LYS A 340 -4.42 11.72 -29.70
N GLN A 341 -3.26 12.14 -30.20
CA GLN A 341 -2.44 11.34 -31.10
C GLN A 341 -1.50 10.44 -30.31
N ILE A 342 -1.33 9.21 -30.80
CA ILE A 342 -0.44 8.23 -30.19
C ILE A 342 0.97 8.41 -30.76
N GLU A 343 1.92 8.69 -29.90
CA GLU A 343 3.34 8.84 -30.23
C GLU A 343 4.18 7.80 -29.50
N TYR A 344 5.18 7.26 -30.17
CA TYR A 344 6.20 6.42 -29.54
C TYR A 344 7.29 7.29 -28.90
N VAL A 345 7.72 6.89 -27.70
CA VAL A 345 8.81 7.54 -26.97
C VAL A 345 10.13 7.52 -27.76
N GLU A 346 10.99 8.50 -27.51
CA GLU A 346 12.30 8.59 -28.18
C GLU A 346 13.31 7.61 -27.58
N PHE A 347 13.30 7.44 -26.26
CA PHE A 347 14.24 6.58 -25.55
C PHE A 347 13.52 5.55 -24.67
N ILE A 348 14.15 4.39 -24.53
CA ILE A 348 13.78 3.39 -23.53
C ILE A 348 15.02 3.15 -22.67
N LEU A 349 14.91 3.37 -21.36
CA LEU A 349 15.97 3.09 -20.40
C LEU A 349 15.49 2.02 -19.42
N ALA A 350 16.03 0.82 -19.53
CA ALA A 350 15.64 -0.31 -18.71
C ALA A 350 16.80 -0.77 -17.83
N ASP A 351 16.56 -0.83 -16.53
CA ASP A 351 17.45 -1.48 -15.56
C ASP A 351 16.84 -2.83 -15.17
N VAL A 352 17.52 -3.91 -15.55
CA VAL A 352 17.14 -5.30 -15.23
C VAL A 352 18.12 -5.96 -14.24
N TRP A 353 19.15 -5.23 -13.80
CA TRP A 353 20.21 -5.71 -12.92
C TRP A 353 19.69 -6.34 -11.65
N ARG A 354 18.71 -5.66 -11.05
CA ARG A 354 18.09 -6.13 -9.82
C ARG A 354 17.37 -7.44 -10.10
N ASP A 355 16.39 -7.41 -10.99
CA ASP A 355 15.49 -8.53 -11.24
C ASP A 355 16.25 -9.78 -11.72
N LEU A 356 17.33 -9.62 -12.49
CA LEU A 356 18.23 -10.71 -12.91
C LEU A 356 18.88 -11.46 -11.74
N ARG A 357 19.14 -10.80 -10.61
CA ARG A 357 19.62 -11.46 -9.39
C ARG A 357 18.50 -12.17 -8.63
N TYR A 358 17.30 -11.60 -8.66
CA TYR A 358 16.15 -12.10 -7.90
C TYR A 358 15.35 -13.19 -8.61
N GLN A 359 15.48 -13.32 -9.94
CA GLN A 359 14.74 -14.32 -10.73
C GLN A 359 14.94 -15.77 -10.24
N LYS A 360 16.07 -16.06 -9.59
CA LYS A 360 16.37 -17.38 -9.00
C LYS A 360 15.49 -17.71 -7.79
N SER A 361 14.98 -16.69 -7.09
CA SER A 361 14.13 -16.84 -5.90
C SER A 361 12.66 -16.54 -6.17
N PHE A 362 12.36 -15.75 -7.22
CA PHE A 362 11.02 -15.23 -7.44
C PHE A 362 10.58 -15.40 -8.91
N GLN A 363 9.49 -16.13 -9.11
CA GLN A 363 8.98 -16.52 -10.44
C GLN A 363 8.40 -15.33 -11.24
N ASP A 364 7.86 -14.33 -10.54
CA ASP A 364 7.29 -13.13 -11.17
C ASP A 364 8.39 -12.35 -11.91
N GLU A 365 9.53 -12.11 -11.24
CA GLU A 365 10.70 -11.45 -11.82
C GLU A 365 11.21 -12.20 -13.06
N ARG A 366 11.27 -13.55 -13.03
CA ARG A 366 11.68 -14.34 -14.20
C ARG A 366 10.75 -14.13 -15.40
N THR A 367 9.44 -14.10 -15.16
CA THR A 367 8.44 -13.91 -16.21
C THR A 367 8.57 -12.52 -16.83
N ASP A 368 8.77 -11.49 -16.00
CA ASP A 368 8.97 -10.12 -16.46
C ASP A 368 10.25 -9.97 -17.29
N LEU A 369 11.35 -10.63 -16.92
CA LEU A 369 12.60 -10.62 -17.68
C LEU A 369 12.48 -11.30 -19.05
N VAL A 370 11.83 -12.47 -19.12
CA VAL A 370 11.60 -13.18 -20.38
C VAL A 370 10.72 -12.36 -21.32
N ASN A 371 9.67 -11.74 -20.78
CA ASN A 371 8.80 -10.84 -21.54
C ASN A 371 9.55 -9.60 -22.03
N PHE A 372 10.40 -9.02 -21.17
CA PHE A 372 11.23 -7.88 -21.52
C PHE A 372 12.25 -8.23 -22.62
N ALA A 373 12.94 -9.37 -22.52
CA ALA A 373 13.85 -9.83 -23.57
C ALA A 373 13.13 -10.01 -24.91
N SER A 374 11.95 -10.64 -24.89
CA SER A 374 11.11 -10.82 -26.08
C SER A 374 10.64 -9.48 -26.68
N LEU A 375 10.40 -8.48 -25.83
CA LEU A 375 10.01 -7.14 -26.23
C LEU A 375 11.17 -6.41 -26.93
N VAL A 376 12.38 -6.48 -26.37
CA VAL A 376 13.59 -5.86 -26.94
C VAL A 376 13.93 -6.51 -28.30
N ASP A 377 13.89 -7.83 -28.41
CA ASP A 377 14.12 -8.53 -29.68
C ASP A 377 13.15 -8.07 -30.76
N ARG A 378 11.87 -7.91 -30.40
CA ARG A 378 10.85 -7.40 -31.32
C ARG A 378 11.17 -5.99 -31.79
N PHE A 379 11.61 -5.11 -30.89
CA PHE A 379 11.95 -3.73 -31.26
C PHE A 379 13.13 -3.64 -32.24
N ILE A 380 14.14 -4.49 -32.05
CA ILE A 380 15.31 -4.57 -32.94
C ILE A 380 14.90 -5.13 -34.30
N ASN A 381 14.17 -6.25 -34.31
CA ASN A 381 13.75 -6.92 -35.55
C ASN A 381 12.78 -6.08 -36.40
N GLU A 382 11.93 -5.27 -35.76
CA GLU A 382 11.02 -4.34 -36.44
C GLU A 382 11.68 -3.00 -36.81
N TYR A 383 12.99 -2.81 -36.54
CA TYR A 383 13.71 -1.54 -36.72
C TYR A 383 13.05 -0.33 -36.04
N LYS A 384 12.26 -0.58 -34.99
CA LYS A 384 11.57 0.47 -34.23
C LYS A 384 12.51 1.15 -33.25
N TYR A 385 13.37 0.37 -32.60
CA TYR A 385 14.41 0.86 -31.70
C TYR A 385 15.71 0.09 -31.91
N GLY A 386 16.82 0.79 -31.74
CA GLY A 386 18.16 0.20 -31.63
C GLY A 386 18.72 0.39 -30.23
N ILE A 387 19.62 -0.51 -29.82
CA ILE A 387 20.34 -0.42 -28.57
C ILE A 387 21.52 0.55 -28.77
N VAL A 388 21.56 1.59 -27.93
CA VAL A 388 22.65 2.56 -27.87
C VAL A 388 23.85 1.95 -27.17
N ASP A 389 23.66 1.47 -25.93
CA ASP A 389 24.70 0.81 -25.14
C ASP A 389 24.04 -0.04 -24.03
N ILE A 390 24.84 -0.95 -23.47
CA ILE A 390 24.51 -1.78 -22.31
C ILE A 390 25.66 -1.66 -21.32
N GLN A 391 25.32 -1.26 -20.09
CA GLN A 391 26.26 -1.15 -18.97
C GLN A 391 25.64 -1.74 -17.72
N ASP A 392 26.31 -2.73 -17.13
CA ASP A 392 25.91 -3.36 -15.86
C ASP A 392 24.41 -3.71 -15.80
N ASP A 393 23.93 -4.44 -16.82
CA ASP A 393 22.54 -4.87 -16.98
C ASP A 393 21.51 -3.72 -17.13
N VAL A 394 21.98 -2.51 -17.40
CA VAL A 394 21.17 -1.36 -17.81
C VAL A 394 21.26 -1.20 -19.32
N ILE A 395 20.12 -1.07 -19.97
CA ILE A 395 19.98 -1.04 -21.42
C ILE A 395 19.36 0.29 -21.83
N LEU A 396 20.03 1.01 -22.72
CA LEU A 396 19.51 2.21 -23.35
C LEU A 396 19.15 1.90 -24.81
N LEU A 397 17.89 2.09 -25.18
CA LEU A 397 17.43 2.03 -26.55
C LEU A 397 16.99 3.41 -27.05
N GLN A 398 17.16 3.64 -28.34
CA GLN A 398 16.73 4.85 -29.04
C GLN A 398 15.90 4.50 -30.25
N LYS A 399 14.83 5.26 -30.46
CA LYS A 399 13.91 5.11 -31.58
C LYS A 399 14.65 5.28 -32.91
N GLN A 400 14.38 4.37 -33.86
CA GLN A 400 14.94 4.36 -35.22
C GLN A 400 16.49 4.35 -35.29
N LEU A 401 17.17 3.93 -34.23
CA LEU A 401 18.61 3.71 -34.24
C LEU A 401 18.93 2.32 -34.81
N ILE A 402 20.06 2.20 -35.52
CA ILE A 402 20.64 0.90 -35.89
C ILE A 402 21.74 0.57 -34.88
N SER A 403 21.57 -0.52 -34.13
CA SER A 403 22.54 -0.97 -33.12
C SER A 403 23.87 -1.36 -33.76
N GLN A 404 24.98 -1.01 -33.13
CA GLN A 404 26.31 -1.45 -33.58
C GLN A 404 26.51 -2.96 -33.29
N PRO A 405 27.29 -3.71 -34.11
CA PRO A 405 27.46 -5.16 -33.95
C PRO A 405 28.00 -5.59 -32.57
N ASN A 406 28.94 -4.82 -32.04
CA ASN A 406 29.52 -4.95 -30.69
C ASN A 406 28.45 -4.84 -29.59
N VAL A 407 27.47 -3.94 -29.73
CA VAL A 407 26.36 -3.79 -28.77
C VAL A 407 25.37 -4.95 -28.90
N LEU A 408 25.09 -5.42 -30.11
CA LEU A 408 24.25 -6.62 -30.33
C LEU A 408 24.87 -7.87 -29.71
N ASN A 409 26.20 -8.01 -29.73
CA ASN A 409 26.90 -9.09 -29.04
C ASN A 409 26.76 -8.99 -27.51
N LYS A 410 26.79 -7.77 -26.94
CA LYS A 410 26.49 -7.58 -25.50
C LYS A 410 25.05 -7.98 -25.19
N TRP A 411 24.10 -7.60 -26.04
CA TRP A 411 22.69 -7.98 -25.89
C TRP A 411 22.49 -9.49 -25.93
N ALA A 412 23.11 -10.18 -26.90
CA ALA A 412 22.99 -11.63 -27.03
C ALA A 412 23.44 -12.37 -25.76
N LYS A 413 24.48 -11.89 -25.07
CA LYS A 413 24.95 -12.43 -23.79
C LYS A 413 23.92 -12.19 -22.68
N LEU A 414 23.51 -10.95 -22.47
CA LEU A 414 22.53 -10.60 -21.44
C LEU A 414 21.19 -11.32 -21.67
N ARG A 415 20.75 -11.42 -22.92
CA ARG A 415 19.53 -12.14 -23.32
C ARG A 415 19.55 -13.61 -22.89
N ALA A 416 20.69 -14.28 -23.01
CA ALA A 416 20.81 -15.66 -22.55
C ALA A 416 20.58 -15.75 -21.04
N GLU A 417 21.18 -14.84 -20.25
CA GLU A 417 21.01 -14.80 -18.80
C GLU A 417 19.58 -14.42 -18.36
N LEU A 418 18.87 -13.61 -19.15
CA LEU A 418 17.46 -13.25 -18.92
C LEU A 418 16.48 -14.40 -19.20
N GLN A 419 16.92 -15.44 -19.91
CA GLN A 419 16.10 -16.59 -20.31
C GLN A 419 16.41 -17.87 -19.52
N GLU A 420 17.46 -17.86 -18.69
CA GLU A 420 17.76 -18.94 -17.73
C GLU A 420 16.70 -19.05 -16.62
#